data_AF-A0A358UXB3-F1
#
_entry.id   AF-A0A358UXB3-F1
#
_cell.length_a   1.000
_cell.length_b   1.000
_cell.length_c   1.000
_cell.angle_alpha   90.00
_cell.angle_beta   90.00
_cell.angle_gamma   90.00
#
_symmetry.space_group_name_H-M   'P 1'
#
loop_
_entity.id
_entity.type
_entity.pdbx_description
1 polymer ?
#
loop_
_entity_poly.entity_id
_entity_poly.type
_entity_poly.pdbx_seq_one_letter_code
_entity_poly.pdbx_strand_id
1 'polypeptide(L)'
;DEEALKTAMNSPPGAKTFIASGAPPKPGCDAVIHLKETPTKKSAPKLLLDGKVDYKDMQLVKNVVKGQVIAEKEPAIAGMPGMTVKRVPVDPPPIKDPQLEAGPNTAVTPDGLKLLSLIDGHLVIESMGLGRQEIRVDKTFVLKRSVDMATGNIYCIGNCEVRGNVTEGFKVVAQGDIKILGSVEGAEVTSHGGNVEISKGLIGQGKAVIRALHDVKANFIENAVIETGGNVVVEEHIMHSKIFSTG
;
A
#
# COMPACT_ATOMS: atom_id res chain seq x y z
N ASP A 1 -44.08 -41.22 -4.71
CA ASP A 1 -43.92 -42.40 -3.84
C ASP A 1 -45.27 -42.94 -3.38
N GLU A 2 -45.92 -43.75 -4.20
CA GLU A 2 -47.12 -44.50 -3.78
C GLU A 2 -46.79 -45.63 -2.80
N GLU A 3 -45.59 -46.20 -2.87
CA GLU A 3 -45.17 -47.31 -2.01
C GLU A 3 -44.95 -46.89 -0.55
N ALA A 4 -44.29 -45.75 -0.31
CA ALA A 4 -44.06 -45.21 1.03
C ALA A 4 -45.36 -44.78 1.74
N LEU A 5 -46.34 -44.28 0.98
CA LEU A 5 -47.70 -43.99 1.48
C LEU A 5 -48.43 -45.26 1.90
N LYS A 6 -48.34 -46.34 1.12
CA LYS A 6 -48.89 -47.66 1.48
C LYS A 6 -48.23 -48.26 2.72
N THR A 7 -46.93 -48.04 2.92
CA THR A 7 -46.22 -48.52 4.12
C THR A 7 -46.62 -47.75 5.38
N ALA A 8 -46.83 -46.43 5.26
CA ALA A 8 -47.30 -45.60 6.37
C ALA A 8 -48.74 -45.95 6.81
N MET A 9 -49.62 -46.32 5.87
CA MET A 9 -51.00 -46.74 6.18
C MET A 9 -51.11 -48.08 6.91
N ASN A 10 -50.09 -48.94 6.78
CA ASN A 10 -50.05 -50.27 7.40
C ASN A 10 -49.22 -50.32 8.70
N SER A 11 -48.74 -49.18 9.18
CA SER A 11 -47.93 -49.08 10.40
C SER A 11 -48.81 -48.86 11.66
N PRO A 12 -48.42 -49.40 12.84
CA PRO A 12 -49.23 -49.28 14.06
C PRO A 12 -49.40 -47.82 14.54
N PRO A 13 -50.48 -47.48 15.27
CA PRO A 13 -50.74 -46.14 15.77
C PRO A 13 -49.54 -45.60 16.58
N GLY A 14 -48.94 -44.50 16.13
CA GLY A 14 -47.78 -43.87 16.77
C GLY A 14 -46.43 -44.13 16.10
N ALA A 15 -46.35 -45.02 15.09
CA ALA A 15 -45.13 -45.23 14.31
C ALA A 15 -44.89 -44.07 13.33
N LYS A 16 -43.72 -43.42 13.43
CA LYS A 16 -43.29 -42.36 12.50
C LYS A 16 -42.64 -43.00 11.27
N THR A 17 -43.26 -42.85 10.11
CA THR A 17 -42.71 -43.34 8.82
C THR A 17 -42.21 -42.19 7.97
N PHE A 18 -41.03 -42.34 7.37
CA PHE A 18 -40.45 -41.33 6.50
C PHE A 18 -41.00 -41.49 5.07
N ILE A 19 -41.76 -40.50 4.59
CA ILE A 19 -42.59 -40.65 3.38
C ILE A 19 -42.02 -39.86 2.19
N ALA A 20 -41.33 -38.75 2.45
CA ALA A 20 -40.65 -37.94 1.46
C ALA A 20 -39.63 -37.02 2.14
N SER A 21 -38.55 -36.69 1.43
CA SER A 21 -37.60 -35.66 1.84
C SER A 21 -37.35 -34.68 0.69
N GLY A 22 -37.28 -33.40 1.01
CA GLY A 22 -36.74 -32.41 0.09
C GLY A 22 -35.22 -32.42 0.14
N ALA A 23 -34.58 -31.91 -0.91
CA ALA A 23 -33.16 -31.58 -0.90
C ALA A 23 -32.99 -30.12 -0.45
N PRO A 24 -32.30 -29.82 0.66
CA PRO A 24 -32.04 -28.43 1.04
C PRO A 24 -31.13 -27.74 0.00
N PRO A 25 -31.26 -26.42 -0.21
CA PRO A 25 -30.36 -25.68 -1.08
C PRO A 25 -28.94 -25.70 -0.51
N LYS A 26 -27.94 -25.71 -1.40
CA LYS A 26 -26.52 -25.59 -1.01
C LYS A 26 -26.10 -24.13 -1.11
N PRO A 27 -25.51 -23.54 -0.05
CA PRO A 27 -25.03 -22.16 -0.09
C PRO A 27 -23.89 -22.00 -1.11
N GLY A 28 -23.83 -20.83 -1.72
CA GLY A 28 -22.69 -20.40 -2.53
C GLY A 28 -21.54 -19.87 -1.67
N CYS A 29 -20.51 -19.33 -2.33
CA CYS A 29 -19.43 -18.59 -1.71
C CYS A 29 -19.44 -17.14 -2.17
N ASP A 30 -19.32 -16.20 -1.24
CA ASP A 30 -19.18 -14.77 -1.54
C ASP A 30 -17.84 -14.51 -2.25
N ALA A 31 -17.81 -13.50 -3.13
CA ALA A 31 -16.56 -13.00 -3.69
C ALA A 31 -15.78 -12.20 -2.64
N VAL A 32 -14.46 -12.35 -2.64
CA VAL A 32 -13.57 -11.67 -1.69
C VAL A 32 -12.48 -10.94 -2.46
N ILE A 33 -12.25 -9.67 -2.11
CA ILE A 33 -11.13 -8.88 -2.65
C ILE A 33 -9.97 -8.95 -1.66
N HIS A 34 -8.85 -9.48 -2.12
CA HIS A 34 -7.60 -9.57 -1.39
C HIS A 34 -6.64 -8.51 -1.88
N LEU A 35 -6.23 -7.59 -0.99
CA LEU A 35 -5.10 -6.70 -1.26
C LEU A 35 -3.82 -7.53 -1.26
N LYS A 36 -3.04 -7.46 -2.33
CA LYS A 36 -1.70 -8.03 -2.34
C LYS A 36 -0.83 -7.18 -1.42
N GLU A 37 -0.26 -7.81 -0.40
CA GLU A 37 0.82 -7.20 0.36
C GLU A 37 1.90 -6.78 -0.64
N THR A 38 2.24 -5.49 -0.66
CA THR A 38 3.37 -4.99 -1.46
C THR A 38 4.61 -5.78 -1.05
N PRO A 39 5.26 -6.52 -1.97
CA PRO A 39 6.44 -7.31 -1.66
C PRO A 39 7.65 -6.39 -1.53
N THR A 40 7.68 -5.58 -0.47
CA THR A 40 8.88 -4.89 -0.01
C THR A 40 9.36 -5.65 1.21
N LYS A 41 10.32 -6.57 0.99
CA LYS A 41 11.08 -7.36 1.98
C LYS A 41 10.70 -7.05 3.41
N LYS A 42 9.92 -7.90 4.10
CA LYS A 42 9.70 -7.81 5.55
C LYS A 42 11.02 -7.42 6.21
N SER A 43 11.14 -6.19 6.70
CA SER A 43 12.34 -5.77 7.43
C SER A 43 12.19 -6.39 8.80
N ALA A 44 12.61 -7.66 8.91
CA ALA A 44 13.02 -8.16 10.20
C ALA A 44 14.13 -7.21 10.68
N PRO A 45 14.08 -6.70 11.91
CA PRO A 45 15.13 -5.84 12.44
C PRO A 45 16.48 -6.49 12.16
N LYS A 46 17.30 -5.85 11.31
CA LYS A 46 18.63 -6.36 11.03
C LYS A 46 19.43 -6.19 12.30
N LEU A 47 19.75 -7.32 12.94
CA LEU A 47 20.85 -7.39 13.90
C LEU A 47 22.10 -6.97 13.15
N LEU A 48 22.63 -5.80 13.50
CA LEU A 48 23.97 -5.42 13.10
C LEU A 48 24.96 -6.42 13.74
N LEU A 49 26.11 -6.61 13.11
CA LEU A 49 27.20 -7.50 13.59
C LEU A 49 27.63 -7.22 15.04
N ASP A 50 27.26 -6.05 15.57
CA ASP A 50 27.59 -5.54 16.91
C ASP A 50 26.42 -5.64 17.91
N GLY A 51 25.37 -6.42 17.60
CA GLY A 51 24.22 -6.64 18.48
C GLY A 51 23.23 -5.46 18.58
N LYS A 52 23.49 -4.34 17.89
CA LYS A 52 22.55 -3.22 17.77
C LYS A 52 21.43 -3.53 16.78
N VAL A 53 20.20 -3.29 17.20
CA VAL A 53 18.99 -3.43 16.38
C VAL A 53 18.75 -2.11 15.64
N ASP A 54 18.66 -2.17 14.31
CA ASP A 54 18.30 -1.01 13.48
C ASP A 54 16.76 -0.82 13.49
N TYR A 55 16.28 0.04 14.39
CA TYR A 55 14.86 0.40 14.51
C TYR A 55 14.38 1.39 13.43
N LYS A 56 15.23 1.74 12.45
CA LYS A 56 14.92 2.81 11.49
C LYS A 56 14.16 2.32 10.25
N ASP A 57 13.90 1.03 10.06
CA ASP A 57 13.26 0.53 8.84
C ASP A 57 11.79 0.15 9.10
N MET A 58 10.92 1.16 9.24
CA MET A 58 9.51 0.99 9.65
C MET A 58 8.51 0.83 8.49
N GLN A 59 8.99 0.62 7.26
CA GLN A 59 8.17 0.32 6.06
C GLN A 59 6.89 1.18 5.93
N LEU A 60 7.01 2.48 6.22
CA LEU A 60 5.88 3.41 6.16
C LEU A 60 5.35 3.58 4.73
N VAL A 61 6.24 3.46 3.73
CA VAL A 61 5.92 3.67 2.31
C VAL A 61 5.57 2.35 1.64
N LYS A 62 4.31 2.23 1.19
CA LYS A 62 3.83 1.12 0.35
C LYS A 62 4.19 1.38 -1.11
N ASN A 63 5.41 1.02 -1.51
CA ASN A 63 5.88 1.24 -2.87
C ASN A 63 5.26 0.23 -3.85
N VAL A 64 4.86 0.72 -5.02
CA VAL A 64 4.32 -0.09 -6.11
C VAL A 64 5.01 0.26 -7.43
N VAL A 65 5.18 -0.74 -8.29
CA VAL A 65 5.72 -0.56 -9.64
C VAL A 65 4.63 -0.71 -10.70
N LYS A 66 4.82 -0.10 -11.87
CA LYS A 66 3.93 -0.21 -13.01
C LYS A 66 3.72 -1.67 -13.40
N GLY A 67 2.46 -2.05 -13.62
CA GLY A 67 2.05 -3.41 -13.94
C GLY A 67 1.94 -4.34 -12.73
N GLN A 68 2.29 -3.89 -11.51
CA GLN A 68 2.14 -4.70 -10.30
C GLN A 68 0.66 -4.92 -9.98
N VAL A 69 0.32 -6.16 -9.59
CA VAL A 69 -0.99 -6.50 -9.05
C VAL A 69 -1.12 -5.96 -7.62
N ILE A 70 -2.09 -5.07 -7.42
CA ILE A 70 -2.40 -4.42 -6.15
C ILE A 70 -3.48 -5.20 -5.39
N ALA A 71 -4.49 -5.70 -6.11
CA ALA A 71 -5.58 -6.47 -5.53
C ALA A 71 -6.02 -7.60 -6.47
N GLU A 72 -6.50 -8.69 -5.89
CA GLU A 72 -7.10 -9.81 -6.61
C GLU A 72 -8.49 -10.12 -6.03
N LYS A 73 -9.46 -10.35 -6.90
CA LYS A 73 -10.81 -10.78 -6.55
C LYS A 73 -10.90 -12.29 -6.73
N GLU A 74 -11.25 -12.98 -5.65
CA GLU A 74 -11.75 -14.34 -5.70
C GLU A 74 -13.23 -14.28 -6.12
N PRO A 75 -13.62 -14.89 -7.25
CA PRO A 75 -14.97 -14.78 -7.78
C PRO A 75 -16.00 -15.51 -6.89
N ALA A 76 -17.23 -14.99 -6.83
CA ALA A 76 -18.31 -15.67 -6.13
C ALA A 76 -18.68 -17.00 -6.80
N ILE A 77 -19.08 -17.97 -5.99
CA ILE A 77 -19.57 -19.27 -6.45
C ILE A 77 -21.07 -19.32 -6.17
N ALA A 78 -21.89 -19.52 -7.20
CA ALA A 78 -23.33 -19.62 -7.05
C ALA A 78 -23.73 -20.84 -6.19
N GLY A 79 -24.72 -20.65 -5.33
CA GLY A 79 -25.34 -21.76 -4.60
C GLY A 79 -26.15 -22.68 -5.53
N MET A 80 -26.44 -23.89 -5.07
CA MET A 80 -27.31 -24.81 -5.82
C MET A 80 -28.73 -24.78 -5.26
N PRO A 81 -29.76 -24.66 -6.11
CA PRO A 81 -31.14 -24.68 -5.65
C PRO A 81 -31.48 -26.03 -5.03
N GLY A 82 -32.24 -25.98 -3.94
CA GLY A 82 -32.85 -27.12 -3.30
C GLY A 82 -34.19 -27.47 -3.95
N MET A 83 -34.86 -28.47 -3.41
CA MET A 83 -36.16 -28.93 -3.88
C MET A 83 -37.02 -29.37 -2.70
N THR A 84 -38.21 -28.79 -2.56
CA THR A 84 -39.18 -29.21 -1.54
C THR A 84 -39.79 -30.58 -1.86
N VAL A 85 -40.46 -31.20 -0.88
CA VAL A 85 -41.22 -32.45 -1.07
C VAL A 85 -42.32 -32.35 -2.15
N LYS A 86 -42.76 -31.13 -2.50
CA LYS A 86 -43.75 -30.86 -3.56
C LYS A 86 -43.10 -30.59 -4.93
N ARG A 87 -41.81 -30.88 -5.10
CA ARG A 87 -41.01 -30.61 -6.30
C ARG A 87 -40.90 -29.12 -6.67
N VAL A 88 -41.14 -28.22 -5.72
CA VAL A 88 -40.93 -26.78 -5.89
C VAL A 88 -39.45 -26.46 -5.59
N PRO A 89 -38.73 -25.77 -6.50
CA PRO A 89 -37.34 -25.37 -6.26
C PRO A 89 -37.25 -24.36 -5.09
N VAL A 90 -36.16 -24.42 -4.33
CA VAL A 90 -35.85 -23.49 -3.24
C VAL A 90 -34.54 -22.80 -3.56
N ASP A 91 -34.57 -21.47 -3.67
CA ASP A 91 -33.38 -20.70 -3.99
C ASP A 91 -32.34 -20.75 -2.85
N PRO A 92 -31.04 -20.77 -3.19
CA PRO A 92 -29.99 -20.66 -2.19
C PRO A 92 -29.94 -19.24 -1.59
N PRO A 93 -29.28 -19.07 -0.42
CA PRO A 93 -29.02 -17.74 0.13
C PRO A 93 -28.29 -16.83 -0.89
N PRO A 94 -28.56 -15.51 -0.88
CA PRO A 94 -27.90 -14.57 -1.79
C PRO A 94 -26.40 -14.51 -1.51
N ILE A 95 -25.61 -14.44 -2.58
CA ILE A 95 -24.16 -14.25 -2.54
C ILE A 95 -23.79 -12.78 -2.71
N LYS A 96 -22.71 -12.34 -2.07
CA LYS A 96 -22.11 -11.01 -2.27
C LYS A 96 -21.05 -11.09 -3.36
N ASP A 97 -21.08 -10.14 -4.30
CA ASP A 97 -20.11 -10.06 -5.38
C ASP A 97 -19.56 -8.63 -5.56
N PRO A 98 -18.71 -8.15 -4.64
CA PRO A 98 -18.06 -6.84 -4.79
C PRO A 98 -17.26 -6.77 -6.10
N GLN A 99 -17.32 -5.62 -6.76
CA GLN A 99 -16.54 -5.37 -7.97
C GLN A 99 -15.25 -4.63 -7.62
N LEU A 100 -14.18 -4.93 -8.35
CA LEU A 100 -12.97 -4.11 -8.31
C LEU A 100 -13.25 -2.80 -9.06
N GLU A 101 -13.02 -1.68 -8.39
CA GLU A 101 -13.13 -0.35 -8.98
C GLU A 101 -11.73 0.20 -9.27
N ALA A 102 -11.53 0.75 -10.46
CA ALA A 102 -10.28 1.41 -10.82
C ALA A 102 -10.27 2.84 -10.26
N GLY A 103 -9.42 3.09 -9.27
CA GLY A 103 -9.09 4.45 -8.84
C GLY A 103 -7.98 5.07 -9.72
N PRO A 104 -7.58 6.32 -9.43
CA PRO A 104 -6.52 7.00 -10.16
C PRO A 104 -5.23 6.17 -10.29
N ASN A 105 -4.66 6.16 -11.50
CA ASN A 105 -3.45 5.41 -11.86
C ASN A 105 -3.51 3.90 -11.58
N THR A 106 -4.72 3.34 -11.57
CA THR A 106 -4.94 1.90 -11.52
C THR A 106 -5.83 1.45 -12.68
N ALA A 107 -5.77 0.16 -13.02
CA ALA A 107 -6.64 -0.44 -14.02
C ALA A 107 -7.08 -1.83 -13.59
N VAL A 108 -8.36 -2.13 -13.82
CA VAL A 108 -8.89 -3.48 -13.63
C VAL A 108 -8.66 -4.28 -14.90
N THR A 109 -8.25 -5.54 -14.76
CA THR A 109 -8.04 -6.45 -15.89
C THR A 109 -9.37 -6.75 -16.61
N PRO A 110 -9.35 -7.13 -17.90
CA PRO A 110 -10.59 -7.39 -18.66
C PRO A 110 -11.48 -8.50 -18.08
N ASP A 111 -10.91 -9.43 -17.31
CA ASP A 111 -11.63 -10.48 -16.60
C ASP A 111 -12.28 -10.00 -15.28
N GLY A 112 -12.02 -8.75 -14.86
CA GLY A 112 -12.56 -8.18 -13.62
C GLY A 112 -11.92 -8.73 -12.34
N LEU A 113 -10.84 -9.53 -12.45
CA LEU A 113 -10.28 -10.27 -11.32
C LEU A 113 -9.06 -9.61 -10.67
N LYS A 114 -8.38 -8.68 -11.34
CA LYS A 114 -7.14 -8.07 -10.83
C LYS A 114 -7.16 -6.56 -10.99
N LEU A 115 -6.59 -5.88 -10.01
CA LEU A 115 -6.29 -4.44 -10.05
C LEU A 115 -4.78 -4.25 -10.23
N LEU A 116 -4.38 -3.51 -11.25
CA LEU A 116 -3.00 -3.27 -11.64
C LEU A 116 -2.61 -1.80 -11.42
N SER A 117 -1.34 -1.55 -11.06
CA SER A 117 -0.78 -0.19 -11.10
C SER A 117 -0.46 0.23 -12.54
N LEU A 118 -0.78 1.47 -12.90
CA LEU A 118 -0.41 2.05 -14.20
C LEU A 118 0.93 2.82 -14.17
N ILE A 119 1.44 3.15 -12.99
CA ILE A 119 2.66 3.93 -12.78
C ILE A 119 3.50 3.35 -11.64
N ASP A 120 4.75 3.81 -11.54
CA ASP A 120 5.55 3.64 -10.32
C ASP A 120 5.15 4.71 -9.29
N GLY A 121 5.01 4.32 -8.03
CA GLY A 121 4.59 5.27 -7.00
C GLY A 121 4.28 4.62 -5.65
N HIS A 122 3.38 5.26 -4.90
CA HIS A 122 2.92 4.82 -3.60
C HIS A 122 1.43 4.45 -3.61
N LEU A 123 1.12 3.30 -3.02
CA LEU A 123 -0.25 2.82 -2.87
C LEU A 123 -0.99 3.59 -1.78
N VAL A 124 -2.08 4.23 -2.16
CA VAL A 124 -3.01 4.92 -1.27
C VAL A 124 -4.34 4.18 -1.25
N ILE A 125 -4.84 3.93 -0.03
CA ILE A 125 -6.14 3.31 0.21
C ILE A 125 -6.94 4.25 1.10
N GLU A 126 -7.97 4.85 0.56
CA GLU A 126 -8.83 5.80 1.26
C GLU A 126 -10.26 5.25 1.40
N SER A 127 -10.85 5.45 2.57
CA SER A 127 -12.27 5.11 2.79
C SER A 127 -13.13 6.27 2.31
N MET A 128 -14.01 6.00 1.34
CA MET A 128 -14.88 7.01 0.72
C MET A 128 -16.23 7.14 1.44
N GLY A 129 -16.38 6.53 2.62
CA GLY A 129 -17.67 6.41 3.31
C GLY A 129 -18.55 5.30 2.74
N LEU A 130 -19.66 4.98 3.42
CA LEU A 130 -20.61 3.92 3.02
C LEU A 130 -19.97 2.53 2.79
N GLY A 131 -18.81 2.27 3.40
CA GLY A 131 -18.08 1.00 3.26
C GLY A 131 -17.31 0.83 1.95
N ARG A 132 -17.13 1.90 1.14
CA ARG A 132 -16.33 1.86 -0.09
C ARG A 132 -14.88 2.26 0.18
N GLN A 133 -13.96 1.63 -0.54
CA GLN A 133 -12.54 1.97 -0.52
C GLN A 133 -12.10 2.38 -1.92
N GLU A 134 -11.44 3.54 -2.04
CA GLU A 134 -10.73 3.93 -3.24
C GLU A 134 -9.28 3.45 -3.13
N ILE A 135 -8.83 2.69 -4.12
CA ILE A 135 -7.46 2.23 -4.24
C ILE A 135 -6.83 3.02 -5.39
N ARG A 136 -5.78 3.79 -5.09
CA ARG A 136 -5.07 4.59 -6.08
C ARG A 136 -3.56 4.53 -5.91
N VAL A 137 -2.85 4.96 -6.95
CA VAL A 137 -1.39 5.07 -6.91
C VAL A 137 -0.98 6.51 -7.16
N ASP A 138 -0.30 7.10 -6.18
CA ASP A 138 0.18 8.47 -6.28
C ASP A 138 1.69 8.47 -6.59
N LYS A 139 2.11 9.30 -7.55
CA LYS A 139 3.53 9.46 -7.90
C LYS A 139 4.33 10.09 -6.76
N THR A 140 3.69 10.94 -5.95
CA THR A 140 4.33 11.64 -4.82
C THR A 140 3.84 11.07 -3.51
N PHE A 141 4.75 10.54 -2.70
CA PHE A 141 4.46 10.20 -1.32
C PHE A 141 4.55 11.46 -0.45
N VAL A 142 3.55 11.72 0.40
CA VAL A 142 3.52 12.89 1.29
C VAL A 142 3.54 12.45 2.75
N LEU A 143 4.66 12.65 3.43
CA LEU A 143 4.78 12.50 4.86
C LEU A 143 4.35 13.80 5.57
N LYS A 144 3.20 13.77 6.23
CA LYS A 144 2.65 14.94 6.96
C LYS A 144 3.34 15.26 8.30
N ARG A 145 4.50 14.66 8.57
CA ARG A 145 5.25 14.78 9.83
C ARG A 145 6.76 14.69 9.57
N SER A 146 7.55 14.77 10.63
CA SER A 146 9.00 14.66 10.57
C SER A 146 9.48 13.22 10.35
N VAL A 147 10.68 13.10 9.79
CA VAL A 147 11.46 11.86 9.71
C VAL A 147 12.29 11.75 10.98
N ASP A 148 11.89 10.84 11.86
CA ASP A 148 12.40 10.66 13.21
C ASP A 148 12.23 9.20 13.68
N MET A 149 12.45 8.94 14.98
CA MET A 149 12.33 7.60 15.55
C MET A 149 10.93 6.98 15.39
N ALA A 150 9.88 7.80 15.22
CA ALA A 150 8.50 7.33 15.05
C ALA A 150 8.13 7.05 13.59
N THR A 151 8.87 7.57 12.62
CA THR A 151 8.63 7.32 11.18
C THR A 151 9.69 6.47 10.50
N GLY A 152 10.93 6.52 10.98
CA GLY A 152 12.04 5.78 10.39
C GLY A 152 12.52 6.36 9.06
N ASN A 153 13.46 5.66 8.43
CA ASN A 153 13.95 5.98 7.10
C ASN A 153 12.85 5.85 6.05
N ILE A 154 12.88 6.74 5.07
CA ILE A 154 11.88 6.82 4.00
C ILE A 154 12.53 6.42 2.69
N TYR A 155 11.90 5.47 1.98
CA TYR A 155 12.31 5.02 0.66
C TYR A 155 11.12 5.12 -0.29
N CYS A 156 11.23 5.95 -1.33
CA CYS A 156 10.17 6.22 -2.28
C CYS A 156 10.61 5.84 -3.71
N ILE A 157 9.80 5.05 -4.42
CA ILE A 157 10.04 4.80 -5.85
C ILE A 157 9.64 6.02 -6.71
N GLY A 158 8.71 6.83 -6.25
CA GLY A 158 8.33 8.08 -6.91
C GLY A 158 9.03 9.30 -6.32
N ASN A 159 8.28 10.40 -6.25
CA ASN A 159 8.67 11.63 -5.55
C ASN A 159 8.36 11.51 -4.05
N CYS A 160 9.06 12.29 -3.23
CA CYS A 160 8.86 12.32 -1.78
C CYS A 160 8.70 13.76 -1.29
N GLU A 161 7.59 14.05 -0.61
CA GLU A 161 7.37 15.29 0.13
C GLU A 161 7.37 15.00 1.63
N VAL A 162 8.24 15.64 2.39
CA VAL A 162 8.27 15.62 3.85
C VAL A 162 7.84 17.00 4.36
N ARG A 163 6.71 17.08 5.04
CA ARG A 163 6.19 18.35 5.58
C ARG A 163 6.87 18.77 6.89
N GLY A 164 7.52 17.84 7.57
CA GLY A 164 8.30 18.10 8.79
C GLY A 164 9.79 18.21 8.53
N ASN A 165 10.56 18.02 9.60
CA ASN A 165 12.03 18.01 9.55
C ASN A 165 12.56 16.61 9.26
N VAL A 166 13.80 16.51 8.80
CA VAL A 166 14.54 15.26 8.78
C VAL A 166 15.61 15.31 9.85
N THR A 167 15.45 14.47 10.88
CA THR A 167 16.29 14.50 12.09
C THR A 167 17.57 13.69 11.96
N GLU A 168 18.51 13.90 12.89
CA GLU A 168 19.85 13.34 12.82
C GLU A 168 19.86 11.81 12.66
N GLY A 169 20.68 11.36 11.70
CA GLY A 169 20.93 9.95 11.46
C GLY A 169 19.80 9.22 10.73
N PHE A 170 18.76 9.90 10.27
CA PHE A 170 17.75 9.32 9.39
C PHE A 170 18.07 9.54 7.91
N LYS A 171 17.39 8.77 7.06
CA LYS A 171 17.58 8.80 5.61
C LYS A 171 16.28 8.99 4.87
N VAL A 172 16.31 9.82 3.83
CA VAL A 172 15.22 9.96 2.85
C VAL A 172 15.79 9.70 1.47
N VAL A 173 15.30 8.65 0.82
CA VAL A 173 15.75 8.23 -0.51
C VAL A 173 14.55 8.20 -1.46
N ALA A 174 14.69 8.81 -2.63
CA ALA A 174 13.68 8.78 -3.68
C ALA A 174 14.30 8.54 -5.06
N GLN A 175 13.57 7.90 -5.98
CA GLN A 175 14.00 7.87 -7.38
C GLN A 175 13.68 9.18 -8.10
N GLY A 176 12.60 9.86 -7.70
CA GLY A 176 12.23 11.17 -8.22
C GLY A 176 12.64 12.31 -7.29
N ASP A 177 11.93 13.43 -7.41
CA ASP A 177 12.20 14.65 -6.63
C ASP A 177 11.95 14.43 -5.13
N ILE A 178 12.76 15.11 -4.31
CA ILE A 178 12.57 15.18 -2.86
C ILE A 178 12.29 16.63 -2.48
N LYS A 179 11.18 16.87 -1.78
CA LYS A 179 10.83 18.15 -1.20
C LYS A 179 10.69 18.03 0.31
N ILE A 180 11.41 18.86 1.05
CA ILE A 180 11.38 18.91 2.51
C ILE A 180 10.95 20.32 2.91
N LEU A 181 9.76 20.47 3.50
CA LEU A 181 9.25 21.77 3.93
C LEU A 181 9.87 22.24 5.26
N GLY A 182 10.48 21.32 6.00
CA GLY A 182 11.20 21.59 7.26
C GLY A 182 12.70 21.83 7.07
N SER A 183 13.44 21.68 8.16
CA SER A 183 14.91 21.65 8.19
C SER A 183 15.44 20.23 8.03
N VAL A 184 16.68 20.11 7.57
CA VAL A 184 17.43 18.86 7.59
C VAL A 184 18.56 19.01 8.60
N GLU A 185 18.64 18.09 9.56
CA GLU A 185 19.58 18.15 10.67
C GLU A 185 20.38 16.85 10.73
N GLY A 186 21.68 16.87 10.39
CA GLY A 186 22.55 15.69 10.51
C GLY A 186 22.07 14.42 9.79
N ALA A 187 21.32 14.57 8.69
CA ALA A 187 20.64 13.46 8.00
C ALA A 187 21.15 13.25 6.57
N GLU A 188 20.78 12.11 5.97
CA GLU A 188 21.10 11.79 4.58
C GLU A 188 19.86 11.92 3.69
N VAL A 189 19.97 12.70 2.62
CA VAL A 189 18.89 12.85 1.63
C VAL A 189 19.46 12.50 0.26
N THR A 190 18.82 11.61 -0.48
CA THR A 190 19.32 11.14 -1.78
C THR A 190 18.19 11.02 -2.80
N SER A 191 18.21 11.89 -3.80
CA SER A 191 17.40 11.74 -5.01
C SER A 191 18.23 11.12 -6.13
N HIS A 192 17.81 9.96 -6.64
CA HIS A 192 18.56 9.26 -7.70
C HIS A 192 18.30 9.80 -9.11
N GLY A 193 17.17 10.45 -9.33
CA GLY A 193 16.73 10.89 -10.66
C GLY A 193 16.05 12.26 -10.68
N GLY A 194 16.12 13.00 -9.57
CA GLY A 194 15.39 14.24 -9.38
C GLY A 194 16.22 15.32 -8.67
N ASN A 195 15.50 16.35 -8.26
CA ASN A 195 16.00 17.49 -7.48
C ASN A 195 15.81 17.23 -5.98
N VAL A 196 16.56 17.98 -5.15
CA VAL A 196 16.31 18.07 -3.72
C VAL A 196 16.02 19.52 -3.34
N GLU A 197 14.80 19.79 -2.88
CA GLU A 197 14.38 21.10 -2.38
C GLU A 197 14.18 21.04 -0.86
N ILE A 198 14.93 21.85 -0.12
CA ILE A 198 14.79 22.04 1.32
C ILE A 198 14.28 23.48 1.53
N SER A 199 13.03 23.64 1.97
CA SER A 199 12.41 24.97 2.08
C SER A 199 13.01 25.82 3.21
N LYS A 200 13.55 25.19 4.25
CA LYS A 200 14.32 25.87 5.30
C LYS A 200 15.82 25.65 5.04
N GLY A 201 16.60 25.43 6.09
CA GLY A 201 18.03 25.19 5.96
C GLY A 201 18.45 23.77 6.31
N LEU A 202 19.73 23.54 6.05
CA LEU A 202 20.47 22.33 6.33
C LEU A 202 21.51 22.60 7.41
N ILE A 203 21.41 21.92 8.55
CA ILE A 203 22.39 21.95 9.63
C ILE A 203 23.03 20.57 9.73
N GLY A 204 24.18 20.40 9.09
CA GLY A 204 24.75 19.08 8.87
C GLY A 204 25.50 18.48 10.05
N GLN A 205 25.93 19.28 11.03
CA GLN A 205 26.72 18.85 12.18
C GLN A 205 27.95 17.98 11.79
N GLY A 206 28.49 18.17 10.57
CA GLY A 206 29.59 17.39 10.01
C GLY A 206 29.23 15.99 9.52
N LYS A 207 27.93 15.62 9.53
CA LYS A 207 27.42 14.28 9.18
C LYS A 207 26.40 14.29 8.04
N ALA A 208 25.71 15.40 7.80
CA ALA A 208 24.68 15.43 6.77
C ALA A 208 25.28 15.38 5.36
N VAL A 209 24.63 14.57 4.52
CA VAL A 209 24.99 14.42 3.11
C VAL A 209 23.72 14.52 2.27
N ILE A 210 23.72 15.45 1.32
CA ILE A 210 22.65 15.60 0.34
C ILE A 210 23.17 15.21 -1.02
N ARG A 211 22.45 14.31 -1.69
CA ARG A 211 22.74 13.86 -3.04
C ARG A 211 21.55 14.08 -3.96
N ALA A 212 21.78 14.68 -5.12
CA ALA A 212 20.75 14.81 -6.16
C ALA A 212 21.36 14.58 -7.54
N LEU A 213 20.61 13.96 -8.46
CA LEU A 213 21.05 13.89 -9.85
C LEU A 213 20.97 15.26 -10.53
N HIS A 214 19.98 16.08 -10.15
CA HIS A 214 19.74 17.38 -10.76
C HIS A 214 20.10 18.51 -9.80
N ASP A 215 19.18 19.41 -9.47
CA ASP A 215 19.48 20.60 -8.67
C ASP A 215 19.27 20.34 -7.17
N VAL A 216 20.02 21.06 -6.33
CA VAL A 216 19.79 21.17 -4.89
C VAL A 216 19.42 22.62 -4.57
N LYS A 217 18.27 22.82 -3.92
CA LYS A 217 17.83 24.12 -3.41
C LYS A 217 17.70 24.07 -1.89
N ALA A 218 18.27 25.06 -1.20
CA ALA A 218 18.10 25.25 0.24
C ALA A 218 18.06 26.74 0.60
N ASN A 219 17.51 27.12 1.74
CA ASN A 219 17.65 28.50 2.23
C ASN A 219 19.09 28.77 2.70
N PHE A 220 19.61 27.94 3.62
CA PHE A 220 20.99 28.01 4.08
C PHE A 220 21.60 26.61 4.26
N ILE A 221 22.92 26.52 4.21
CA ILE A 221 23.67 25.26 4.35
C ILE A 221 24.84 25.42 5.32
N GLU A 222 24.87 24.63 6.39
CA GLU A 222 25.94 24.66 7.40
C GLU A 222 26.49 23.27 7.70
N ASN A 223 27.82 23.12 7.75
CA ASN A 223 28.50 21.88 8.16
C ASN A 223 28.01 20.61 7.43
N ALA A 224 27.79 20.68 6.12
CA ALA A 224 27.26 19.58 5.33
C ALA A 224 28.07 19.28 4.05
N VAL A 225 27.82 18.12 3.46
CA VAL A 225 28.32 17.74 2.13
C VAL A 225 27.17 17.70 1.14
N ILE A 226 27.29 18.42 0.04
CA ILE A 226 26.33 18.40 -1.07
C ILE A 226 27.03 17.81 -2.30
N GLU A 227 26.42 16.80 -2.91
CA GLU A 227 26.85 16.20 -4.17
C GLU A 227 25.69 16.28 -5.16
N THR A 228 25.88 17.00 -6.26
CA THR A 228 24.79 17.24 -7.20
C THR A 228 25.25 17.23 -8.65
N GLY A 229 24.41 16.72 -9.54
CA GLY A 229 24.67 16.70 -10.97
C GLY A 229 24.30 18.01 -11.70
N GLY A 230 23.41 18.81 -11.11
CA GLY A 230 22.96 20.12 -11.59
C GLY A 230 23.48 21.27 -10.73
N ASN A 231 22.66 22.30 -10.50
CA ASN A 231 23.02 23.51 -9.77
C ASN A 231 22.78 23.38 -8.26
N VAL A 232 23.54 24.16 -7.46
CA VAL A 232 23.25 24.38 -6.05
C VAL A 232 22.78 25.81 -5.85
N VAL A 233 21.50 25.99 -5.46
CA VAL A 233 20.87 27.29 -5.23
C VAL A 233 20.65 27.48 -3.74
N VAL A 234 21.29 28.51 -3.18
CA VAL A 234 21.19 28.87 -1.75
C VAL A 234 20.76 30.33 -1.62
N GLU A 235 19.75 30.60 -0.80
CA GLU A 235 19.14 31.93 -0.68
C GLU A 235 19.89 32.85 0.29
N GLU A 236 20.39 32.32 1.40
CA GLU A 236 21.09 33.11 2.44
C GLU A 236 22.61 32.86 2.42
N HIS A 237 23.09 31.73 2.95
CA HIS A 237 24.52 31.47 3.08
C HIS A 237 24.90 29.99 3.07
N ILE A 238 26.17 29.75 2.76
CA ILE A 238 26.84 28.45 2.88
C ILE A 238 28.03 28.60 3.83
N MET A 239 28.05 27.86 4.93
CA MET A 239 29.10 27.92 5.95
C MET A 239 29.68 26.53 6.24
N HIS A 240 31.01 26.44 6.34
CA HIS A 240 31.74 25.22 6.73
C HIS A 240 31.31 23.95 5.98
N SER A 241 30.95 24.07 4.69
CA SER A 241 30.37 22.99 3.90
C SER A 241 31.19 22.68 2.66
N LYS A 242 31.04 21.46 2.13
CA LYS A 242 31.69 21.02 0.88
C LYS A 242 30.62 20.82 -0.18
N ILE A 243 30.78 21.51 -1.31
CA ILE A 243 29.86 21.45 -2.43
C ILE A 243 30.57 20.83 -3.62
N PHE A 244 30.02 19.74 -4.14
CA PHE A 244 30.45 19.10 -5.38
C PHE A 244 29.29 19.21 -6.38
N SER A 245 29.49 20.04 -7.41
CA SER A 245 28.51 20.34 -8.45
C SER A 245 29.13 20.03 -9.81
N THR A 246 28.40 19.36 -10.70
CA THR A 246 28.81 19.21 -12.11
C THR A 246 28.06 20.12 -13.08
N GLY A 247 27.06 20.86 -12.58
CA GLY A 247 26.33 21.90 -13.28
C GLY A 247 26.67 23.30 -12.77
#